data_AF-A0A2A4AHR9-F1
#
_entry.id   AF-A0A2A4AHR9-F1
#
_cell.length_a   1.000
_cell.length_b   1.000
_cell.length_c   1.000
_cell.angle_alpha   90.00
_cell.angle_beta   90.00
_cell.angle_gamma   90.00
#
_symmetry.space_group_name_H-M   'P 1'
#
loop_
_entity.id
_entity.type
_entity.pdbx_description
1 polymer ?
#
loop_
_entity_poly.entity_id
_entity_poly.type
_entity_poly.pdbx_seq_one_letter_code
_entity_poly.pdbx_strand_id
1 'polypeptide(L)'
;MNAVKDFFYQRIVTLARGVTIAQGLKFRTWGEENIPDKGGAVLVVNHTGYMDFVFGGFLPHKKKRLVRFLTKAGVFKTPVVGPLLKMMGHIPVDRIDGGASIRQGIELAKAGELVGVFAEGTISRSFEIRSMRGGAARIAYEAGVPIIPTVTFGSQRLWTKGQKKNLGRSNTPLLIRALEPFKPTGDVEADTAEIRRRMQEGLEMLWKDYEAEFGPMPKGAFWVPARMGGGAPSLEEAEREDKAVESERYRVRRLRDDLMGLKTRISEATSELVKDRLAITAKPASGEVEELKRTTPETLEWIKENLNIVIEEATRGLGEGRDKVTEIMGQLKVDVAETQANLATSSKEVFAGSKVEQGLLSAATQSRLIVSRLPHRMKAHFTQIPRIVVADESTLNYEDGSVTKRLHDAFAGVYPESQMLVLMSPQAAAYPDSTFANIQQELWRIEHQGGVVKHGSEVIAMHPLSDAAVAAIEAHSDIVVEWAYEGGEVVSGHIKRELREVKDVLGEVPGARFVDTPTGLIVVADEACRWVATEQILELVGAAPREVIVFAGEAGDEVFLDHTQVVALETAPIELVKEAGSVTYSAERAGVSEVLEAMAKLNKKK
;
A
#
# COMPACT_ATOMS: atom_id res chain seq x y z
N MET A 1 -27.63 23.99 -8.55
CA MET A 1 -28.43 23.70 -9.77
C MET A 1 -27.84 24.44 -10.95
N ASN A 2 -27.39 23.75 -12.01
CA ASN A 2 -26.85 24.40 -13.20
C ASN A 2 -27.77 24.09 -14.38
N ALA A 3 -28.78 24.93 -14.58
CA ALA A 3 -29.89 24.70 -15.51
C ALA A 3 -29.44 24.35 -16.94
N VAL A 4 -28.28 24.87 -17.36
CA VAL A 4 -27.65 24.58 -18.65
C VAL A 4 -27.21 23.11 -18.71
N LYS A 5 -26.51 22.61 -17.68
CA LYS A 5 -26.07 21.19 -17.62
C LYS A 5 -27.26 20.24 -17.63
N ASP A 6 -28.32 20.59 -16.91
CA ASP A 6 -29.52 19.76 -16.78
C ASP A 6 -30.29 19.69 -18.09
N PHE A 7 -30.40 20.81 -18.82
CA PHE A 7 -31.00 20.85 -20.15
C PHE A 7 -30.30 19.89 -21.13
N PHE A 8 -28.96 19.93 -21.20
CA PHE A 8 -28.21 19.03 -22.07
C PHE A 8 -28.32 17.58 -21.63
N TYR A 9 -28.23 17.31 -20.33
CA TYR A 9 -28.33 15.94 -19.81
C TYR A 9 -29.71 15.34 -20.11
N GLN A 10 -30.80 16.09 -19.96
CA GLN A 10 -32.14 15.63 -20.34
C GLN A 10 -32.24 15.24 -21.82
N ARG A 11 -31.58 15.98 -22.72
CA ARG A 11 -31.56 15.65 -24.16
C ARG A 11 -30.77 14.38 -24.45
N ILE A 12 -29.63 14.18 -23.78
CA ILE A 12 -28.85 12.94 -23.89
C ILE A 12 -29.67 11.75 -23.42
N VAL A 13 -30.35 11.86 -22.27
CA VAL A 13 -31.21 10.78 -21.75
C VAL A 13 -32.37 10.52 -22.71
N THR A 14 -32.99 11.56 -23.27
CA THR A 14 -34.08 11.40 -24.25
C THR A 14 -33.62 10.67 -25.51
N LEU A 15 -32.44 11.03 -26.04
CA LEU A 15 -31.83 10.34 -27.18
C LEU A 15 -31.52 8.87 -26.84
N ALA A 16 -30.92 8.62 -25.68
CA ALA A 16 -30.64 7.26 -25.22
C ALA A 16 -31.91 6.42 -25.10
N ARG A 17 -33.01 7.00 -24.60
CA ARG A 17 -34.33 6.33 -24.59
C ARG A 17 -34.82 6.01 -26.00
N GLY A 18 -34.70 6.93 -26.95
CA GLY A 18 -35.02 6.69 -28.36
C GLY A 18 -34.24 5.51 -28.93
N VAL A 19 -32.93 5.44 -28.65
CA VAL A 19 -32.09 4.29 -29.04
C VAL A 19 -32.59 3.00 -28.41
N THR A 20 -32.93 2.99 -27.11
CA THR A 20 -33.43 1.78 -26.44
C THR A 20 -34.77 1.30 -26.99
N ILE A 21 -35.65 2.23 -27.44
CA ILE A 21 -36.90 1.91 -28.12
C ILE A 21 -36.60 1.30 -29.51
N ALA A 22 -35.68 1.90 -30.26
CA ALA A 22 -35.26 1.38 -31.56
C ALA A 22 -34.61 -0.01 -31.47
N GLN A 23 -33.90 -0.29 -30.37
CA GLN A 23 -33.34 -1.61 -30.05
C GLN A 23 -34.41 -2.67 -29.70
N GLY A 24 -35.66 -2.23 -29.47
CA GLY A 24 -36.78 -3.10 -29.09
C GLY A 24 -36.69 -3.66 -27.67
N LEU A 25 -35.90 -3.04 -26.79
CA LEU A 25 -35.69 -3.56 -25.43
C LEU A 25 -37.02 -3.66 -24.67
N LYS A 26 -37.24 -4.80 -23.99
CA LYS A 26 -38.46 -5.04 -23.22
C LYS A 26 -38.23 -4.61 -21.77
N PHE A 27 -38.50 -3.34 -21.46
CA PHE A 27 -38.31 -2.79 -20.12
C PHE A 27 -39.40 -3.26 -19.16
N ARG A 28 -38.97 -3.69 -17.96
CA ARG A 28 -39.83 -3.79 -16.78
C ARG A 28 -39.19 -3.03 -15.64
N THR A 29 -39.95 -2.16 -15.00
CA THR A 29 -39.44 -1.23 -13.99
C THR A 29 -40.34 -1.22 -12.78
N TRP A 30 -39.77 -1.28 -11.58
CA TRP A 30 -40.49 -1.20 -10.29
C TRP A 30 -39.79 -0.24 -9.33
N GLY A 31 -40.52 0.25 -8.33
CA GLY A 31 -39.96 1.09 -7.27
C GLY A 31 -39.70 2.53 -7.68
N GLU A 32 -40.44 3.06 -8.65
CA GLU A 32 -40.31 4.45 -9.07
C GLU A 32 -40.68 5.42 -7.94
N GLU A 33 -41.62 5.02 -7.09
CA GLU A 33 -42.05 5.66 -5.86
C GLU A 33 -40.93 5.80 -4.82
N ASN A 34 -39.91 4.94 -4.86
CA ASN A 34 -38.76 4.99 -3.96
C ASN A 34 -37.76 6.10 -4.34
N ILE A 35 -37.86 6.66 -5.55
CA ILE A 35 -37.03 7.78 -5.97
C ILE A 35 -37.65 9.09 -5.49
N PRO A 36 -36.93 9.91 -4.69
CA PRO A 36 -37.48 11.13 -4.16
C PRO A 36 -37.72 12.17 -5.25
N ASP A 37 -38.84 12.89 -5.19
CA ASP A 37 -39.16 13.97 -6.13
C ASP A 37 -38.30 15.23 -5.90
N LYS A 38 -37.78 15.42 -4.67
CA LYS A 38 -36.90 16.53 -4.25
C LYS A 38 -35.87 16.04 -3.22
N GLY A 39 -34.77 16.77 -3.07
CA GLY A 39 -33.69 16.41 -2.13
C GLY A 39 -32.75 15.33 -2.67
N GLY A 40 -31.61 15.16 -2.02
CA GLY A 40 -30.55 14.25 -2.45
C GLY A 40 -30.80 12.80 -2.04
N ALA A 41 -30.17 11.87 -2.74
CA ALA A 41 -30.11 10.46 -2.37
C ALA A 41 -28.92 9.79 -3.08
N VAL A 42 -28.44 8.67 -2.52
CA VAL A 42 -27.41 7.84 -3.13
C VAL A 42 -28.06 6.61 -3.75
N LEU A 43 -28.06 6.51 -5.07
CA LEU A 43 -28.51 5.32 -5.79
C LEU A 43 -27.34 4.35 -5.91
N VAL A 44 -27.46 3.18 -5.30
CA VAL A 44 -26.45 2.11 -5.42
C VAL A 44 -26.94 1.10 -6.43
N VAL A 45 -26.26 1.03 -7.57
CA VAL A 45 -26.67 0.19 -8.70
C VAL A 45 -25.70 -0.97 -8.84
N ASN A 46 -26.21 -2.20 -9.07
CA ASN A 46 -25.33 -3.32 -9.42
C ASN A 46 -24.72 -3.10 -10.81
N HIS A 47 -23.53 -3.64 -11.06
CA HIS A 47 -22.82 -3.40 -12.31
C HIS A 47 -22.68 -4.69 -13.14
N THR A 48 -23.53 -4.86 -14.13
CA THR A 48 -23.62 -6.05 -15.01
C THR A 48 -23.04 -5.81 -16.41
N GLY A 49 -22.92 -4.54 -16.85
CA GLY A 49 -22.44 -4.20 -18.19
C GLY A 49 -22.17 -2.72 -18.41
N TYR A 50 -21.58 -2.38 -19.56
CA TYR A 50 -21.22 -1.00 -19.89
C TYR A 50 -22.43 -0.08 -20.05
N MET A 51 -23.60 -0.63 -20.36
CA MET A 51 -24.85 0.12 -20.57
C MET A 51 -25.58 0.47 -19.27
N ASP A 52 -25.15 -0.04 -18.11
CA ASP A 52 -25.84 0.23 -16.83
C ASP A 52 -25.89 1.72 -16.47
N PHE A 53 -24.91 2.51 -16.93
CA PHE A 53 -24.94 3.98 -16.77
C PHE A 53 -26.17 4.62 -17.43
N VAL A 54 -26.64 4.07 -18.55
CA VAL A 54 -27.85 4.52 -19.22
C VAL A 54 -29.08 4.04 -18.45
N PHE A 55 -29.09 2.78 -18.04
CA PHE A 55 -30.26 2.15 -17.41
C PHE A 55 -30.49 2.59 -15.97
N GLY A 56 -29.44 2.85 -15.20
CA GLY A 56 -29.54 3.40 -13.84
C GLY A 56 -30.14 4.81 -13.81
N GLY A 57 -30.11 5.54 -14.93
CA GLY A 57 -30.79 6.84 -15.06
C GLY A 57 -32.28 6.73 -15.42
N PHE A 58 -32.79 5.54 -15.76
CA PHE A 58 -34.12 5.39 -16.35
C PHE A 58 -35.26 5.67 -15.34
N LEU A 59 -35.19 5.06 -14.14
CA LEU A 59 -36.16 5.30 -13.07
C LEU A 59 -36.14 6.76 -12.59
N PRO A 60 -34.97 7.35 -12.24
CA PRO A 60 -34.88 8.76 -11.87
C PRO A 60 -35.43 9.74 -12.91
N HIS A 61 -35.19 9.46 -14.19
CA HIS A 61 -35.67 10.33 -15.26
C HIS A 61 -37.20 10.40 -15.34
N LYS A 62 -37.93 9.33 -14.99
CA LYS A 62 -39.40 9.38 -14.92
C LYS A 62 -39.90 10.34 -13.82
N LYS A 63 -39.14 10.47 -12.73
CA LYS A 63 -39.32 11.49 -11.68
C LYS A 63 -38.72 12.86 -12.04
N LYS A 64 -38.30 13.07 -13.29
CA LYS A 64 -37.60 14.28 -13.77
C LYS A 64 -36.31 14.57 -13.00
N ARG A 65 -35.71 13.55 -12.38
CA ARG A 65 -34.43 13.63 -11.67
C ARG A 65 -33.30 13.15 -12.58
N LEU A 66 -32.11 13.68 -12.35
CA LEU A 66 -30.88 13.32 -13.06
C LEU A 66 -29.89 12.73 -12.06
N VAL A 67 -29.10 11.74 -12.50
CA VAL A 67 -28.14 11.02 -11.64
C VAL A 67 -26.72 11.44 -11.96
N ARG A 68 -25.96 11.87 -10.97
CA ARG A 68 -24.53 12.16 -11.08
C ARG A 68 -23.74 10.91 -10.70
N PHE A 69 -23.46 10.08 -11.70
CA PHE A 69 -22.65 8.88 -11.50
C PHE A 69 -21.19 9.16 -11.18
N LEU A 70 -20.65 8.34 -10.28
CA LEU A 70 -19.22 8.17 -10.05
C LEU A 70 -18.63 7.28 -11.16
N THR A 71 -17.79 7.85 -12.02
CA THR A 71 -17.28 7.21 -13.24
C THR A 71 -15.76 7.21 -13.25
N LYS A 72 -15.13 6.12 -13.73
CA LYS A 72 -13.66 6.00 -13.82
C LYS A 72 -13.05 7.24 -14.51
N ALA A 73 -12.09 7.90 -13.86
CA ALA A 73 -11.46 9.13 -14.33
C ALA A 73 -10.85 9.03 -15.73
N GLY A 74 -10.30 7.85 -16.10
CA GLY A 74 -9.77 7.62 -17.44
C GLY A 74 -10.81 7.79 -18.57
N VAL A 75 -12.10 7.55 -18.31
CA VAL A 75 -13.17 7.72 -19.31
C VAL A 75 -13.38 9.20 -19.65
N PHE A 76 -13.06 10.10 -18.71
CA PHE A 76 -13.13 11.54 -18.95
C PHE A 76 -12.06 12.07 -19.91
N LYS A 77 -11.05 11.25 -20.24
CA LYS A 77 -10.01 11.56 -21.21
C LYS A 77 -10.38 11.13 -22.63
N THR A 78 -11.40 10.29 -22.80
CA THR A 78 -11.85 9.83 -24.12
C THR A 78 -12.46 10.97 -24.92
N PRO A 79 -12.04 11.21 -26.18
CA PRO A 79 -12.66 12.21 -27.05
C PRO A 79 -14.17 11.99 -27.17
N VAL A 80 -14.94 13.08 -27.25
CA VAL A 80 -16.42 13.11 -27.27
C VAL A 80 -17.07 12.64 -25.96
N VAL A 81 -16.78 11.43 -25.48
CA VAL A 81 -17.39 10.86 -24.26
C VAL A 81 -17.02 11.67 -23.01
N GLY A 82 -15.74 12.02 -22.85
CA GLY A 82 -15.27 12.76 -21.68
C GLY A 82 -15.95 14.12 -21.49
N PRO A 83 -15.99 15.00 -22.53
CA PRO A 83 -16.76 16.24 -22.49
C PRO A 83 -18.24 16.04 -22.15
N LEU A 84 -18.89 15.02 -22.73
CA LEU A 84 -20.29 14.71 -22.42
C LEU A 84 -20.48 14.35 -20.94
N LEU A 85 -19.60 13.52 -20.37
CA LEU A 85 -19.68 13.15 -18.96
C LEU A 85 -19.50 14.37 -18.03
N LYS A 86 -18.58 15.29 -18.36
CA LYS A 86 -18.39 16.55 -17.62
C LYS A 86 -19.62 17.45 -17.70
N MET A 87 -20.22 17.56 -18.89
CA MET A 87 -21.42 18.34 -19.12
C MET A 87 -22.62 17.78 -18.34
N MET A 88 -22.74 16.45 -18.27
CA MET A 88 -23.75 15.77 -17.45
C MET A 88 -23.46 15.82 -15.94
N GLY A 89 -22.34 16.42 -15.51
CA GLY A 89 -21.99 16.59 -14.10
C GLY A 89 -21.60 15.29 -13.39
N HIS A 90 -21.13 14.28 -14.13
CA HIS A 90 -20.59 13.06 -13.51
C HIS A 90 -19.28 13.32 -12.77
N ILE A 91 -19.03 12.50 -11.75
CA ILE A 91 -17.90 12.63 -10.84
C ILE A 91 -16.76 11.72 -11.32
N PRO A 92 -15.58 12.25 -11.66
CA PRO A 92 -14.42 11.43 -11.99
C PRO A 92 -13.87 10.73 -10.73
N VAL A 93 -13.72 9.41 -10.82
CA VAL A 93 -13.15 8.57 -9.77
C VAL A 93 -11.78 8.09 -10.19
N ASP A 94 -10.75 8.54 -9.48
CA ASP A 94 -9.46 7.87 -9.52
C ASP A 94 -9.55 6.59 -8.67
N ARG A 95 -9.29 5.45 -9.29
CA ARG A 95 -9.25 4.15 -8.59
C ARG A 95 -7.96 4.00 -7.77
N ILE A 96 -7.05 4.96 -7.87
CA ILE A 96 -5.82 5.12 -7.11
C ILE A 96 -6.00 6.17 -6.00
N ASP A 97 -6.89 7.14 -6.12
CA ASP A 97 -7.23 8.06 -5.02
C ASP A 97 -8.73 8.40 -5.04
N GLY A 98 -9.49 7.70 -4.20
CA GLY A 98 -10.95 7.84 -4.16
C GLY A 98 -11.46 9.03 -3.34
N GLY A 99 -10.62 9.67 -2.53
CA GLY A 99 -11.05 10.64 -1.51
C GLY A 99 -11.72 11.88 -2.11
N ALA A 100 -11.17 12.41 -3.20
CA ALA A 100 -11.74 13.57 -3.89
C ALA A 100 -13.14 13.28 -4.46
N SER A 101 -13.36 12.08 -5.00
CA SER A 101 -14.65 11.69 -5.57
C SER A 101 -15.74 11.52 -4.51
N ILE A 102 -15.39 11.04 -3.32
CA ILE A 102 -16.31 10.93 -2.18
C ILE A 102 -16.76 12.33 -1.74
N ARG A 103 -15.81 13.26 -1.53
CA ARG A 103 -16.13 14.65 -1.17
C ARG A 103 -17.07 15.30 -2.19
N GLN A 104 -16.78 15.15 -3.48
CA GLN A 104 -17.64 15.70 -4.52
C GLN A 104 -19.04 15.06 -4.53
N GLY A 105 -19.13 13.75 -4.26
CA GLY A 105 -20.41 13.06 -4.07
C GLY A 105 -21.22 13.61 -2.90
N ILE A 106 -20.57 13.86 -1.75
CA ILE A 106 -21.21 14.43 -0.57
C ILE A 106 -21.79 15.81 -0.88
N GLU A 107 -21.01 16.69 -1.51
CA GLU A 107 -21.46 18.04 -1.87
C GLU A 107 -22.65 18.02 -2.82
N LEU A 108 -22.65 17.15 -3.83
CA LEU A 108 -23.77 17.01 -4.76
C LEU A 108 -25.02 16.45 -4.07
N ALA A 109 -24.88 15.43 -3.22
CA ALA A 109 -25.99 14.88 -2.46
C ALA A 109 -26.60 15.93 -1.51
N LYS A 110 -25.77 16.72 -0.79
CA LYS A 110 -26.22 17.84 0.06
C LYS A 110 -26.93 18.92 -0.75
N ALA A 111 -26.46 19.19 -1.97
CA ALA A 111 -27.07 20.13 -2.91
C ALA A 111 -28.40 19.63 -3.51
N GLY A 112 -28.87 18.44 -3.12
CA GLY A 112 -30.14 17.87 -3.56
C GLY A 112 -30.07 17.07 -4.85
N GLU A 113 -28.87 16.70 -5.32
CA GLU A 113 -28.69 15.86 -6.51
C GLU A 113 -28.78 14.37 -6.15
N LEU A 114 -29.14 13.54 -7.13
CA LEU A 114 -29.02 12.09 -7.00
C LEU A 114 -27.60 11.67 -7.35
N VAL A 115 -26.91 10.96 -6.47
CA VAL A 115 -25.55 10.46 -6.71
C VAL A 115 -25.63 8.97 -7.02
N GLY A 116 -25.11 8.58 -8.18
CA GLY A 116 -25.13 7.18 -8.62
C GLY A 116 -23.80 6.48 -8.35
N VAL A 117 -23.83 5.34 -7.66
CA VAL A 117 -22.63 4.59 -7.30
C VAL A 117 -22.77 3.12 -7.73
N PHE A 118 -21.80 2.64 -8.50
CA PHE A 118 -21.61 1.21 -8.73
C PHE A 118 -20.66 0.68 -7.66
N ALA A 119 -21.20 0.34 -6.48
CA ALA A 119 -20.40 0.06 -5.28
C ALA A 119 -19.48 -1.17 -5.43
N GLU A 120 -19.75 -2.05 -6.41
CA GLU A 120 -18.91 -3.18 -6.77
C GLU A 120 -17.54 -2.78 -7.37
N GLY A 121 -17.38 -1.54 -7.84
CA GLY A 121 -16.11 -0.98 -8.34
C GLY A 121 -15.64 -1.50 -9.71
N THR A 122 -16.27 -2.53 -10.27
CA THR A 122 -16.07 -3.06 -11.62
C THR A 122 -17.32 -3.79 -12.08
N ILE A 123 -17.42 -4.08 -13.39
CA ILE A 123 -18.48 -4.93 -13.95
C ILE A 123 -18.33 -6.35 -13.37
N SER A 124 -19.41 -6.86 -12.77
CA SER A 124 -19.55 -8.25 -12.31
C SER A 124 -19.53 -9.21 -13.49
N ARG A 125 -18.63 -10.20 -13.43
CA ARG A 125 -18.59 -11.30 -14.41
C ARG A 125 -19.54 -12.44 -14.05
N SER A 126 -19.84 -12.64 -12.76
CA SER A 126 -20.79 -13.65 -12.29
C SER A 126 -22.25 -13.20 -12.44
N PHE A 127 -22.48 -11.89 -12.60
CA PHE A 127 -23.79 -11.24 -12.60
C PHE A 127 -24.57 -11.42 -11.30
N GLU A 128 -23.88 -11.87 -10.24
CA GLU A 128 -24.33 -11.84 -8.85
C GLU A 128 -23.79 -10.59 -8.15
N ILE A 129 -24.34 -10.28 -6.97
CA ILE A 129 -23.92 -9.13 -6.18
C ILE A 129 -22.58 -9.43 -5.51
N ARG A 130 -21.54 -8.70 -5.95
CA ARG A 130 -20.16 -8.81 -5.44
C ARG A 130 -19.98 -8.09 -4.11
N SER A 131 -18.80 -8.29 -3.51
CA SER A 131 -18.28 -7.40 -2.46
C SER A 131 -18.31 -5.93 -2.93
N MET A 132 -18.73 -5.07 -2.02
CA MET A 132 -18.95 -3.65 -2.27
C MET A 132 -17.95 -2.80 -1.49
N ARG A 133 -17.61 -1.64 -2.05
CA ARG A 133 -16.82 -0.61 -1.38
C ARG A 133 -17.74 0.30 -0.57
N GLY A 134 -17.30 0.71 0.61
CA GLY A 134 -18.07 1.57 1.53
C GLY A 134 -18.27 3.03 1.11
N GLY A 135 -17.77 3.44 -0.06
CA GLY A 135 -17.89 4.82 -0.53
C GLY A 135 -19.34 5.31 -0.67
N ALA A 136 -20.27 4.44 -1.06
CA ALA A 136 -21.68 4.79 -1.14
C ALA A 136 -22.31 5.08 0.22
N ALA A 137 -22.05 4.22 1.22
CA ALA A 137 -22.51 4.40 2.59
C ALA A 137 -21.96 5.69 3.19
N ARG A 138 -20.67 5.95 3.00
CA ARG A 138 -20.00 7.18 3.46
C ARG A 138 -20.60 8.45 2.85
N ILE A 139 -20.83 8.47 1.53
CA ILE A 139 -21.46 9.62 0.86
C ILE A 139 -22.85 9.89 1.45
N ALA A 140 -23.67 8.84 1.60
CA ALA A 140 -25.03 9.00 2.09
C ALA A 140 -25.08 9.48 3.54
N TYR A 141 -24.23 8.92 4.40
CA TYR A 141 -24.16 9.27 5.82
C TYR A 141 -23.68 10.71 6.02
N GLU A 142 -22.55 11.08 5.43
CA GLU A 142 -21.99 12.44 5.57
C GLU A 142 -22.86 13.52 4.90
N ALA A 143 -23.65 13.16 3.88
CA ALA A 143 -24.62 14.06 3.26
C ALA A 143 -25.98 14.10 3.98
N GLY A 144 -26.26 13.17 4.91
CA GLY A 144 -27.55 13.07 5.58
C GLY A 144 -28.71 12.66 4.66
N VAL A 145 -28.44 11.87 3.62
CA VAL A 145 -29.42 11.47 2.59
C VAL A 145 -29.65 9.95 2.60
N PRO A 146 -30.81 9.46 2.12
CA PRO A 146 -31.06 8.02 2.05
C PRO A 146 -30.24 7.34 0.96
N ILE A 147 -30.01 6.04 1.16
CA ILE A 147 -29.51 5.10 0.17
C ILE A 147 -30.69 4.41 -0.51
N ILE A 148 -30.66 4.33 -1.83
CA ILE A 148 -31.65 3.62 -2.65
C ILE A 148 -30.94 2.49 -3.40
N PRO A 149 -30.96 1.26 -2.87
CA PRO A 149 -30.41 0.12 -3.59
C PRO A 149 -31.22 -0.14 -4.87
N THR A 150 -30.53 -0.35 -5.99
CA THR A 150 -31.15 -0.52 -7.30
C THR A 150 -30.51 -1.70 -8.01
N VAL A 151 -31.33 -2.62 -8.49
CA VAL A 151 -30.88 -3.82 -9.19
C VAL A 151 -31.35 -3.79 -10.64
N THR A 152 -30.47 -4.25 -11.52
CA THR A 152 -30.68 -4.36 -12.96
C THR A 152 -30.29 -5.75 -13.42
N PHE A 153 -31.12 -6.35 -14.28
CA PHE A 153 -30.84 -7.64 -14.91
C PHE A 153 -31.21 -7.63 -16.39
N GLY A 154 -30.37 -8.25 -17.21
CA GLY A 154 -30.52 -8.34 -18.67
C GLY A 154 -29.59 -7.39 -19.45
N SER A 155 -29.08 -6.33 -18.81
CA SER A 155 -28.14 -5.37 -19.40
C SER A 155 -26.84 -6.03 -19.87
N GLN A 156 -26.35 -7.04 -19.14
CA GLN A 156 -25.14 -7.79 -19.49
C GLN A 156 -25.19 -8.48 -20.87
N ARG A 157 -26.39 -8.71 -21.40
CA ARG A 157 -26.61 -9.32 -22.73
C ARG A 157 -26.36 -8.35 -23.88
N LEU A 158 -26.35 -7.05 -23.61
CA LEU A 158 -26.12 -6.01 -24.60
C LEU A 158 -24.64 -5.73 -24.76
N TRP A 159 -23.94 -5.46 -23.66
CA TRP A 159 -22.49 -5.24 -23.70
C TRP A 159 -21.87 -5.39 -22.31
N THR A 160 -21.11 -6.46 -22.11
CA THR A 160 -20.38 -6.74 -20.87
C THR A 160 -18.93 -7.15 -21.14
N LYS A 161 -18.14 -7.30 -20.08
CA LYS A 161 -16.71 -7.61 -20.15
C LYS A 161 -16.47 -8.98 -20.78
N GLY A 162 -15.54 -9.05 -21.75
CA GLY A 162 -15.15 -10.30 -22.40
C GLY A 162 -16.17 -10.87 -23.39
N GLN A 163 -17.25 -10.15 -23.68
CA GLN A 163 -18.33 -10.60 -24.57
C GLN A 163 -18.53 -9.64 -25.75
N LYS A 164 -19.04 -10.16 -26.87
CA LYS A 164 -19.34 -9.34 -28.05
C LYS A 164 -20.50 -8.38 -27.78
N LYS A 165 -20.38 -7.16 -28.28
CA LYS A 165 -21.45 -6.15 -28.20
C LYS A 165 -22.65 -6.54 -29.08
N ASN A 166 -23.86 -6.41 -28.54
CA ASN A 166 -25.14 -6.65 -29.20
C ASN A 166 -26.05 -5.42 -29.03
N LEU A 167 -25.70 -4.33 -29.71
CA LEU A 167 -26.37 -3.03 -29.61
C LEU A 167 -27.39 -2.78 -30.74
N GLY A 168 -27.68 -3.78 -31.58
CA GLY A 168 -28.72 -3.71 -32.59
C GLY A 168 -30.12 -3.91 -32.00
N ARG A 169 -31.10 -4.28 -32.85
CA ARG A 169 -32.46 -4.63 -32.41
C ARG A 169 -32.49 -6.01 -31.74
N SER A 170 -32.09 -6.06 -30.47
CA SER A 170 -31.90 -7.30 -29.72
C SER A 170 -33.18 -7.83 -29.06
N ASN A 171 -34.21 -6.99 -28.89
CA ASN A 171 -35.44 -7.29 -28.16
C ASN A 171 -35.20 -7.87 -26.74
N THR A 172 -34.07 -7.52 -26.14
CA THR A 172 -33.62 -8.08 -24.86
C THR A 172 -34.53 -7.60 -23.72
N PRO A 173 -35.05 -8.52 -22.87
CA PRO A 173 -35.66 -8.16 -21.59
C PRO A 173 -34.67 -7.45 -20.67
N LEU A 174 -35.09 -6.31 -20.15
CA LEU A 174 -34.31 -5.49 -19.25
C LEU A 174 -35.17 -5.12 -18.03
N LEU A 175 -34.82 -5.70 -16.89
CA LEU A 175 -35.56 -5.55 -15.65
C LEU A 175 -34.76 -4.63 -14.72
N ILE A 176 -35.44 -3.64 -14.13
CA ILE A 176 -34.82 -2.66 -13.22
C ILE A 176 -35.75 -2.48 -12.02
N ARG A 177 -35.22 -2.56 -10.80
CA ARG A 177 -36.00 -2.35 -9.58
C ARG A 177 -35.22 -1.48 -8.61
N ALA A 178 -35.81 -0.33 -8.24
CA ALA A 178 -35.35 0.47 -7.11
C ALA A 178 -36.01 -0.06 -5.83
N LEU A 179 -35.20 -0.46 -4.86
CA LEU A 179 -35.66 -1.01 -3.59
C LEU A 179 -35.97 0.13 -2.61
N GLU A 180 -36.59 -0.24 -1.48
CA GLU A 180 -36.97 0.72 -0.45
C GLU A 180 -35.76 1.52 0.07
N PRO A 181 -35.89 2.86 0.17
CA PRO A 181 -34.83 3.70 0.69
C PRO A 181 -34.59 3.42 2.17
N PHE A 182 -33.35 3.52 2.61
CA PHE A 182 -33.01 3.49 4.03
C PHE A 182 -31.94 4.53 4.37
N LYS A 183 -31.89 4.96 5.63
CA LYS A 183 -30.86 5.88 6.12
C LYS A 183 -29.66 5.07 6.64
N PRO A 184 -28.43 5.43 6.24
CA PRO A 184 -27.23 4.82 6.81
C PRO A 184 -27.09 5.18 8.29
N THR A 185 -26.47 4.28 9.05
CA THR A 185 -26.22 4.39 10.49
C THR A 185 -24.93 5.14 10.83
N GLY A 186 -23.97 5.15 9.89
CA GLY A 186 -22.64 5.69 10.10
C GLY A 186 -21.57 4.62 10.32
N ASP A 187 -22.00 3.40 10.65
CA ASP A 187 -21.15 2.22 10.54
C ASP A 187 -21.05 1.81 9.06
N VAL A 188 -19.94 2.18 8.43
CA VAL A 188 -19.71 1.96 7.00
C VAL A 188 -19.73 0.47 6.65
N GLU A 189 -19.25 -0.40 7.53
CA GLU A 189 -19.21 -1.85 7.27
C GLU A 189 -20.62 -2.44 7.33
N ALA A 190 -21.36 -2.15 8.40
CA ALA A 190 -22.74 -2.61 8.59
C ALA A 190 -23.67 -2.05 7.50
N ASP A 191 -23.55 -0.76 7.19
CA ASP A 191 -24.35 -0.12 6.13
C ASP A 191 -24.03 -0.75 4.76
N THR A 192 -22.77 -1.03 4.45
CA THR A 192 -22.37 -1.68 3.19
C THR A 192 -22.90 -3.12 3.11
N ALA A 193 -22.86 -3.86 4.21
CA ALA A 193 -23.43 -5.20 4.29
C ALA A 193 -24.95 -5.18 4.06
N GLU A 194 -25.66 -4.20 4.63
CA GLU A 194 -27.11 -4.05 4.45
C GLU A 194 -27.48 -3.68 3.00
N ILE A 195 -26.71 -2.80 2.34
CA ILE A 195 -26.87 -2.51 0.91
C ILE A 195 -26.75 -3.82 0.11
N ARG A 196 -25.69 -4.59 0.37
CA ARG A 196 -25.44 -5.86 -0.32
C ARG A 196 -26.60 -6.83 -0.13
N ARG A 197 -27.07 -7.01 1.11
CA ARG A 197 -28.18 -7.91 1.45
C ARG A 197 -29.45 -7.54 0.68
N ARG A 198 -29.86 -6.26 0.73
CA ARG A 198 -31.04 -5.77 0.00
C ARG A 198 -30.91 -5.98 -1.51
N MET A 199 -29.75 -5.65 -2.08
CA MET A 199 -29.53 -5.84 -3.53
C MET A 199 -29.53 -7.32 -3.92
N GLN A 200 -29.03 -8.21 -3.06
CA GLN A 200 -29.06 -9.65 -3.30
C GLN A 200 -30.50 -10.16 -3.38
N GLU A 201 -31.34 -9.80 -2.41
CA GLU A 201 -32.77 -10.12 -2.39
C GLU A 201 -33.50 -9.51 -3.61
N GLY A 202 -33.19 -8.25 -3.93
CA GLY A 202 -33.71 -7.55 -5.10
C GLY A 202 -33.41 -8.28 -6.41
N LEU A 203 -32.18 -8.72 -6.58
CA LEU A 203 -31.73 -9.41 -7.79
C LEU A 203 -32.42 -10.77 -7.95
N GLU A 204 -32.59 -11.51 -6.84
CA GLU A 204 -33.32 -12.78 -6.85
C GLU A 204 -34.80 -12.61 -7.20
N MET A 205 -35.43 -11.52 -6.75
CA MET A 205 -36.77 -11.16 -7.20
C MET A 205 -36.80 -10.91 -8.72
N LEU A 206 -35.82 -10.16 -9.26
CA LEU A 206 -35.75 -9.92 -10.71
C LEU A 206 -35.57 -11.19 -11.52
N TRP A 207 -34.86 -12.20 -11.00
CA TRP A 207 -34.74 -13.48 -11.70
C TRP A 207 -36.06 -14.25 -11.74
N LYS A 208 -36.80 -14.27 -10.63
CA LYS A 208 -38.15 -14.87 -10.59
C LYS A 208 -39.09 -14.15 -11.56
N ASP A 209 -39.08 -12.82 -11.56
CA ASP A 209 -39.87 -12.00 -12.50
C ASP A 209 -39.48 -12.27 -13.95
N TYR A 210 -38.18 -12.41 -14.23
CA TYR A 210 -37.68 -12.75 -15.56
C TYR A 210 -38.22 -14.10 -16.02
N GLU A 211 -38.10 -15.14 -15.20
CA GLU A 211 -38.53 -16.49 -15.57
C GLU A 211 -40.05 -16.61 -15.73
N ALA A 212 -40.80 -15.93 -14.86
CA ALA A 212 -42.26 -15.89 -14.93
C ALA A 212 -42.77 -15.26 -16.24
N GLU A 213 -42.11 -14.22 -16.73
CA GLU A 213 -42.56 -13.49 -17.93
C GLU A 213 -41.94 -14.00 -19.23
N PHE A 214 -40.65 -14.35 -19.21
CA PHE A 214 -39.87 -14.66 -20.42
C PHE A 214 -39.50 -16.13 -20.55
N GLY A 215 -39.91 -16.97 -19.59
CA GLY A 215 -39.56 -18.38 -19.52
C GLY A 215 -38.21 -18.65 -18.86
N PRO A 216 -37.87 -19.94 -18.63
CA PRO A 216 -36.67 -20.33 -17.91
C PRO A 216 -35.41 -19.81 -18.59
N MET A 217 -34.43 -19.41 -17.77
CA MET A 217 -33.14 -18.96 -18.31
C MET A 217 -32.38 -20.11 -18.98
N PRO A 218 -31.74 -19.86 -20.14
CA PRO A 218 -31.04 -20.91 -20.88
C PRO A 218 -29.79 -21.38 -20.13
N LYS A 219 -29.68 -22.70 -19.90
CA LYS A 219 -28.50 -23.32 -19.30
C LYS A 219 -27.25 -23.07 -20.14
N GLY A 220 -26.11 -22.87 -19.49
CA GLY A 220 -24.81 -22.61 -20.13
C GLY A 220 -24.68 -21.27 -20.85
N ALA A 221 -25.73 -20.43 -20.87
CA ALA A 221 -25.62 -19.12 -21.49
C ALA A 221 -24.71 -18.20 -20.66
N PHE A 222 -23.77 -17.51 -21.32
CA PHE A 222 -22.74 -16.71 -20.66
C PHE A 222 -23.27 -15.64 -19.70
N TRP A 223 -24.50 -15.19 -19.88
CA TRP A 223 -25.13 -14.09 -19.13
C TRP A 223 -25.97 -14.56 -17.93
N VAL A 224 -26.14 -15.87 -17.79
CA VAL A 224 -26.89 -16.52 -16.70
C VAL A 224 -25.89 -16.89 -15.60
N PRO A 225 -26.18 -16.57 -14.32
CA PRO A 225 -25.31 -16.92 -13.19
C PRO A 225 -25.02 -18.42 -13.08
N ALA A 226 -23.82 -18.79 -12.64
CA ALA A 226 -23.40 -20.19 -12.48
C ALA A 226 -24.36 -21.00 -11.58
N ARG A 227 -24.80 -20.41 -10.46
CA ARG A 227 -25.74 -21.05 -9.52
C ARG A 227 -27.12 -21.34 -10.12
N MET A 228 -27.46 -20.72 -11.25
CA MET A 228 -28.67 -20.98 -12.02
C MET A 228 -28.43 -21.94 -13.21
N GLY A 229 -27.27 -22.61 -13.25
CA GLY A 229 -26.87 -23.48 -14.35
C GLY A 229 -26.43 -22.72 -15.60
N GLY A 230 -26.09 -21.43 -15.47
CA GLY A 230 -25.58 -20.59 -16.54
C GLY A 230 -24.09 -20.77 -16.82
N GLY A 231 -23.60 -20.08 -17.85
CA GLY A 231 -22.20 -20.12 -18.30
C GLY A 231 -21.35 -18.96 -17.79
N ALA A 232 -21.88 -18.09 -16.93
CA ALA A 232 -21.08 -17.08 -16.24
C ALA A 232 -20.11 -17.74 -15.23
N PRO A 233 -18.93 -17.17 -14.96
CA PRO A 233 -18.07 -17.62 -13.87
C PRO A 233 -18.80 -17.61 -12.52
N SER A 234 -18.40 -18.50 -11.61
CA SER A 234 -18.93 -18.45 -10.24
C SER A 234 -18.53 -17.15 -9.54
N LEU A 235 -19.31 -16.75 -8.53
CA LEU A 235 -18.99 -15.56 -7.75
C LEU A 235 -17.59 -15.64 -7.11
N GLU A 236 -17.20 -16.82 -6.61
CA GLU A 236 -15.90 -17.03 -5.98
C GLU A 236 -14.73 -16.88 -6.96
N GLU A 237 -14.83 -17.49 -8.14
CA GLU A 237 -13.81 -17.35 -9.20
C GLU A 237 -13.68 -15.89 -9.65
N ALA A 238 -14.81 -15.21 -9.88
CA ALA A 238 -14.83 -13.82 -10.30
C ALA A 238 -14.21 -12.89 -9.22
N GLU A 239 -14.53 -13.11 -7.94
CA GLU A 239 -13.95 -12.33 -6.83
C GLU A 239 -12.44 -12.60 -6.66
N ARG A 240 -11.98 -13.83 -6.89
CA ARG A 240 -10.55 -14.19 -6.84
C ARG A 240 -9.75 -13.45 -7.91
N GLU A 241 -10.22 -13.45 -9.16
CA GLU A 241 -9.59 -12.69 -10.24
C GLU A 241 -9.55 -11.19 -9.95
N ASP A 242 -10.65 -10.64 -9.43
CA ASP A 242 -10.75 -9.21 -9.16
C ASP A 242 -9.86 -8.79 -7.97
N LYS A 243 -9.73 -9.64 -6.94
CA LYS A 243 -8.76 -9.43 -5.83
C LYS A 243 -7.33 -9.40 -6.36
N ALA A 244 -6.98 -10.27 -7.30
CA ALA A 244 -5.66 -10.25 -7.94
C ALA A 244 -5.41 -8.92 -8.67
N VAL A 245 -6.38 -8.44 -9.45
CA VAL A 245 -6.29 -7.14 -10.14
C VAL A 245 -6.21 -5.97 -9.16
N GLU A 246 -6.96 -5.99 -8.06
CA GLU A 246 -6.93 -4.92 -7.07
C GLU A 246 -5.61 -4.90 -6.29
N SER A 247 -5.04 -6.06 -5.97
CA SER A 247 -3.72 -6.16 -5.33
C SER A 247 -2.62 -5.55 -6.22
N GLU A 248 -2.71 -5.75 -7.53
CA GLU A 248 -1.80 -5.13 -8.50
C GLU A 248 -1.97 -3.62 -8.54
N ARG A 249 -3.22 -3.11 -8.54
CA ARG A 249 -3.49 -1.67 -8.48
C ARG A 249 -2.96 -1.02 -7.21
N TYR A 250 -3.09 -1.69 -6.07
CA TYR A 250 -2.54 -1.22 -4.80
C TYR A 250 -1.01 -1.10 -4.90
N ARG A 251 -0.34 -2.11 -5.48
CA ARG A 251 1.10 -2.05 -5.70
C ARG A 251 1.50 -0.87 -6.58
N VAL A 252 0.79 -0.65 -7.69
CA VAL A 252 1.04 0.47 -8.62
C VAL A 252 0.80 1.82 -7.95
N ARG A 253 -0.28 1.96 -7.17
CA ARG A 253 -0.56 3.16 -6.36
C ARG A 253 0.64 3.50 -5.49
N ARG A 254 1.09 2.52 -4.73
CA ARG A 254 2.15 2.68 -3.75
C ARG A 254 3.46 3.08 -4.44
N LEU A 255 3.79 2.42 -5.54
CA LEU A 255 4.94 2.77 -6.38
C LEU A 255 4.87 4.23 -6.88
N ARG A 256 3.72 4.68 -7.36
CA ARG A 256 3.51 6.07 -7.81
C ARG A 256 3.72 7.04 -6.65
N ASP A 257 3.16 6.75 -5.48
CA ASP A 257 3.26 7.62 -4.31
C ASP A 257 4.72 7.72 -3.83
N ASP A 258 5.47 6.61 -3.84
CA ASP A 258 6.91 6.63 -3.55
C ASP A 258 7.70 7.46 -4.56
N LEU A 259 7.39 7.33 -5.86
CA LEU A 259 8.03 8.13 -6.91
C LEU A 259 7.75 9.62 -6.76
N MET A 260 6.52 10.00 -6.40
CA MET A 260 6.18 11.40 -6.09
C MET A 260 6.91 11.90 -4.85
N GLY A 261 7.04 11.05 -3.81
CA GLY A 261 7.85 11.35 -2.63
C GLY A 261 9.31 11.61 -3.00
N LEU A 262 9.90 10.74 -3.82
CA LEU A 262 11.27 10.87 -4.32
C LEU A 262 11.46 12.16 -5.11
N LYS A 263 10.56 12.48 -6.04
CA LYS A 263 10.58 13.75 -6.81
C LYS A 263 10.59 14.98 -5.90
N THR A 264 9.80 14.94 -4.83
CA THR A 264 9.69 16.06 -3.87
C THR A 264 11.02 16.27 -3.16
N ARG A 265 11.61 15.20 -2.60
CA ARG A 265 12.90 15.26 -1.89
C ARG A 265 14.04 15.70 -2.80
N ILE A 266 14.08 15.23 -4.04
CA ILE A 266 15.10 15.67 -5.01
C ILE A 266 14.94 17.15 -5.32
N SER A 267 13.71 17.62 -5.52
CA SER A 267 13.44 19.05 -5.76
C SER A 267 13.87 19.92 -4.57
N GLU A 268 13.65 19.45 -3.34
CA GLU A 268 14.12 20.11 -2.12
C GLU A 268 15.65 20.15 -2.06
N ALA A 269 16.33 19.02 -2.30
CA ALA A 269 17.79 18.96 -2.34
C ALA A 269 18.40 19.87 -3.42
N THR A 270 17.80 19.92 -4.62
CA THR A 270 18.23 20.84 -5.69
C THR A 270 18.07 22.30 -5.27
N SER A 271 16.94 22.66 -4.64
CA SER A 271 16.68 24.02 -4.16
C SER A 271 17.72 24.47 -3.13
N GLU A 272 18.04 23.61 -2.16
CA GLU A 272 19.06 23.91 -1.14
C GLU A 272 20.46 24.02 -1.75
N LEU A 273 20.82 23.13 -2.69
CA LEU A 273 22.12 23.18 -3.38
C LEU A 273 22.30 24.47 -4.20
N VAL A 274 21.23 24.96 -4.84
CA VAL A 274 21.24 26.26 -5.55
C VAL A 274 21.42 27.43 -4.57
N LYS A 275 20.74 27.41 -3.41
CA LYS A 275 20.90 28.43 -2.36
C LYS A 275 22.33 28.45 -1.80
N ASP A 276 22.89 27.29 -1.49
CA ASP A 276 24.24 27.17 -0.94
C ASP A 276 25.29 27.67 -1.95
N ARG A 277 25.14 27.35 -3.24
CA ARG A 277 26.03 27.87 -4.30
C ARG A 277 25.92 29.38 -4.49
N LEU A 278 24.72 29.95 -4.37
CA LEU A 278 24.52 31.41 -4.39
C LEU A 278 25.17 32.09 -3.18
N ALA A 279 25.22 31.41 -2.02
CA ALA A 279 25.93 31.90 -0.85
C ALA A 279 27.46 31.81 -1.01
N ILE A 280 27.98 30.79 -1.69
CA ILE A 280 29.42 30.60 -1.95
C ILE A 280 29.94 31.58 -3.02
N THR A 281 29.16 31.85 -4.08
CA THR A 281 29.55 32.79 -5.15
C THR A 281 29.59 34.26 -4.72
N ALA A 282 29.13 34.59 -3.49
CA ALA A 282 29.24 35.91 -2.89
C ALA A 282 30.66 36.26 -2.35
N LYS A 283 31.65 35.36 -2.46
CA LYS A 283 33.09 35.67 -2.25
C LYS A 283 33.88 35.47 -3.55
N PRO A 284 34.65 36.47 -4.03
CA PRO A 284 35.38 36.33 -5.27
C PRO A 284 36.71 35.61 -4.99
N ALA A 285 36.94 34.49 -5.67
CA ALA A 285 38.29 34.02 -5.94
C ALA A 285 38.37 33.65 -7.43
N SER A 286 39.32 34.30 -8.08
CA SER A 286 39.76 34.15 -9.46
C SER A 286 40.27 32.75 -9.75
N GLY A 287 39.89 32.18 -10.89
CA GLY A 287 40.54 31.00 -11.45
C GLY A 287 39.72 30.37 -12.57
N GLU A 288 40.36 30.16 -13.72
CA GLU A 288 39.81 29.60 -14.95
C GLU A 288 39.09 28.26 -14.70
N VAL A 289 37.91 28.09 -15.30
CA VAL A 289 37.13 26.85 -15.22
C VAL A 289 37.25 26.11 -16.55
N GLU A 290 38.04 25.04 -16.50
CA GLU A 290 38.16 23.99 -17.51
C GLU A 290 36.81 23.25 -17.67
N GLU A 291 36.48 22.82 -18.90
CA GLU A 291 35.25 22.11 -19.25
C GLU A 291 35.04 20.83 -18.42
N LEU A 292 34.19 20.91 -17.38
CA LEU A 292 33.81 19.77 -16.54
C LEU A 292 32.43 19.23 -16.94
N LYS A 293 32.41 17.93 -17.28
CA LYS A 293 31.22 17.10 -17.47
C LYS A 293 30.25 17.26 -16.30
N ARG A 294 28.99 17.62 -16.61
CA ARG A 294 27.80 17.69 -15.73
C ARG A 294 28.10 18.05 -14.28
N THR A 295 28.03 19.35 -13.97
CA THR A 295 28.09 19.81 -12.58
C THR A 295 26.82 19.37 -11.82
N THR A 296 26.94 19.05 -10.53
CA THR A 296 25.90 18.46 -9.65
C THR A 296 24.45 18.98 -9.83
N PRO A 297 24.17 20.27 -10.10
CA PRO A 297 22.82 20.76 -10.36
C PRO A 297 22.17 20.19 -11.63
N GLU A 298 22.94 20.05 -12.73
CA GLU A 298 22.42 19.54 -14.02
C GLU A 298 22.01 18.07 -13.90
N THR A 299 22.75 17.30 -13.10
CA THR A 299 22.44 15.89 -12.83
C THR A 299 21.16 15.75 -12.02
N LEU A 300 20.93 16.61 -11.01
CA LEU A 300 19.69 16.60 -10.22
C LEU A 300 18.47 17.06 -11.01
N GLU A 301 18.63 18.06 -11.86
CA GLU A 301 17.58 18.53 -12.76
C GLU A 301 17.17 17.43 -13.74
N TRP A 302 18.15 16.73 -14.32
CA TRP A 302 17.91 15.59 -15.19
C TRP A 302 17.25 14.40 -14.46
N ILE A 303 17.66 14.11 -13.22
CA ILE A 303 16.99 13.10 -12.38
C ILE A 303 15.51 13.46 -12.17
N LYS A 304 15.23 14.74 -11.86
CA LYS A 304 13.86 15.25 -11.67
C LYS A 304 13.04 15.12 -12.95
N GLU A 305 13.61 15.41 -14.13
CA GLU A 305 12.94 15.21 -15.42
C GLU A 305 12.62 13.75 -15.69
N ASN A 306 13.56 12.83 -15.48
CA ASN A 306 13.30 11.40 -15.64
C ASN A 306 12.25 10.88 -14.66
N LEU A 307 12.26 11.34 -13.41
CA LEU A 307 11.22 10.99 -12.45
C LEU A 307 9.84 11.48 -12.89
N ASN A 308 9.74 12.65 -13.54
CA ASN A 308 8.47 13.08 -14.12
C ASN A 308 7.99 12.09 -15.19
N ILE A 309 8.89 11.61 -16.04
CA ILE A 309 8.56 10.60 -17.05
C ILE A 309 8.09 9.30 -16.36
N VAL A 310 8.77 8.82 -15.32
CA VAL A 310 8.34 7.61 -14.60
C VAL A 310 7.01 7.81 -13.90
N ILE A 311 6.78 8.96 -13.25
CA ILE A 311 5.51 9.26 -12.58
C ILE A 311 4.38 9.35 -13.61
N GLU A 312 4.60 10.03 -14.73
CA GLU A 312 3.64 10.10 -15.83
C GLU A 312 3.36 8.71 -16.40
N GLU A 313 4.40 7.89 -16.60
CA GLU A 313 4.27 6.54 -17.16
C GLU A 313 3.63 5.55 -16.19
N ALA A 314 3.95 5.61 -14.89
CA ALA A 314 3.27 4.86 -13.84
C ALA A 314 1.80 5.29 -13.72
N THR A 315 1.51 6.57 -13.95
CA THR A 315 0.15 7.12 -14.00
C THR A 315 -0.58 6.74 -15.29
N ARG A 316 0.16 6.54 -16.39
CA ARG A 316 -0.34 6.17 -17.73
C ARG A 316 -0.48 4.64 -17.91
N GLY A 317 0.33 3.85 -17.21
CA GLY A 317 0.63 2.45 -17.51
C GLY A 317 -0.10 1.43 -16.63
N LEU A 318 -1.34 1.11 -17.02
CA LEU A 318 -2.12 -0.04 -16.56
C LEU A 318 -2.11 -1.21 -17.57
N GLY A 319 -1.04 -1.37 -18.36
CA GLY A 319 -0.92 -2.50 -19.29
C GLY A 319 0.11 -2.38 -20.41
N GLU A 320 0.68 -1.19 -20.68
CA GLU A 320 1.45 -0.95 -21.92
C GLU A 320 2.92 -0.51 -21.72
N GLY A 321 3.46 -0.48 -20.49
CA GLY A 321 4.80 0.10 -20.25
C GLY A 321 5.61 -0.45 -19.08
N ARG A 322 5.46 -1.74 -18.72
CA ARG A 322 6.24 -2.35 -17.61
C ARG A 322 7.75 -2.31 -17.85
N ASP A 323 8.17 -2.48 -19.10
CA ASP A 323 9.58 -2.57 -19.46
C ASP A 323 10.25 -1.18 -19.42
N LYS A 324 9.50 -0.14 -19.81
CA LYS A 324 9.99 1.24 -19.81
C LYS A 324 10.16 1.84 -18.41
N VAL A 325 9.25 1.53 -17.48
CA VAL A 325 9.42 1.89 -16.06
C VAL A 325 10.65 1.20 -15.47
N THR A 326 10.88 -0.06 -15.83
CA THR A 326 12.04 -0.83 -15.36
C THR A 326 13.36 -0.23 -15.88
N GLU A 327 13.40 0.14 -17.17
CA GLU A 327 14.55 0.79 -17.80
C GLU A 327 14.89 2.13 -17.16
N ILE A 328 13.90 3.02 -17.02
CA ILE A 328 14.13 4.36 -16.46
C ILE A 328 14.52 4.28 -14.97
N MET A 329 13.93 3.35 -14.19
CA MET A 329 14.32 3.12 -12.81
C MET A 329 15.73 2.52 -12.67
N GLY A 330 16.12 1.66 -13.62
CA GLY A 330 17.48 1.13 -13.68
C GLY A 330 18.50 2.23 -13.93
N GLN A 331 18.20 3.12 -14.87
CA GLN A 331 19.03 4.28 -15.18
C GLN A 331 19.13 5.24 -13.97
N LEU A 332 17.98 5.63 -13.39
CA LEU A 332 17.92 6.47 -12.19
C LEU A 332 18.80 5.95 -11.04
N LYS A 333 18.81 4.62 -10.80
CA LYS A 333 19.67 4.00 -9.79
C LYS A 333 21.16 4.26 -10.05
N VAL A 334 21.59 4.08 -11.30
CA VAL A 334 22.99 4.29 -11.71
C VAL A 334 23.37 5.75 -11.49
N ASP A 335 22.52 6.67 -11.93
CA ASP A 335 22.85 8.10 -11.89
C ASP A 335 22.82 8.68 -10.48
N VAL A 336 21.91 8.22 -9.62
CA VAL A 336 21.90 8.60 -8.18
C VAL A 336 23.15 8.07 -7.48
N ALA A 337 23.55 6.82 -7.76
CA ALA A 337 24.76 6.24 -7.20
C ALA A 337 26.02 6.98 -7.69
N GLU A 338 26.08 7.34 -8.97
CA GLU A 338 27.17 8.13 -9.56
C GLU A 338 27.22 9.53 -8.97
N THR A 339 26.07 10.19 -8.78
CA THR A 339 25.97 11.51 -8.13
C THR A 339 26.48 11.45 -6.69
N GLN A 340 26.10 10.43 -5.92
CA GLN A 340 26.59 10.22 -4.56
C GLN A 340 28.11 9.97 -4.53
N ALA A 341 28.62 9.13 -5.43
CA ALA A 341 30.06 8.86 -5.53
C ALA A 341 30.85 10.12 -5.88
N ASN A 342 30.35 10.92 -6.82
CA ASN A 342 30.99 12.16 -7.25
C ASN A 342 30.98 13.24 -6.16
N LEU A 343 29.91 13.33 -5.36
CA LEU A 343 29.84 14.21 -4.19
C LEU A 343 30.78 13.75 -3.07
N ALA A 344 30.84 12.45 -2.79
CA ALA A 344 31.78 11.88 -1.82
C ALA A 344 33.25 12.11 -2.22
N THR A 345 33.54 12.31 -3.51
CA THR A 345 34.90 12.53 -4.00
C THR A 345 35.27 14.01 -4.11
N SER A 346 34.30 14.88 -4.44
CA SER A 346 34.54 16.31 -4.70
C SER A 346 34.26 17.25 -3.51
N SER A 347 33.62 16.77 -2.44
CA SER A 347 32.97 17.64 -1.44
C SER A 347 33.05 17.17 0.02
N LYS A 348 33.94 16.21 0.34
CA LYS A 348 34.03 15.57 1.67
C LYS A 348 34.14 16.53 2.87
N GLU A 349 34.62 17.76 2.68
CA GLU A 349 34.76 18.74 3.77
C GLU A 349 33.71 19.87 3.75
N VAL A 350 33.05 20.15 2.62
CA VAL A 350 32.18 21.34 2.46
C VAL A 350 30.70 21.03 2.74
N PHE A 351 30.27 19.78 2.49
CA PHE A 351 28.86 19.40 2.56
C PHE A 351 28.57 18.27 3.57
N ALA A 352 29.58 17.79 4.30
CA ALA A 352 29.43 16.79 5.34
C ALA A 352 28.49 17.30 6.46
N GLY A 353 27.39 16.60 6.69
CA GLY A 353 26.33 16.98 7.64
C GLY A 353 25.36 18.07 7.12
N SER A 354 25.45 18.47 5.84
CA SER A 354 24.57 19.48 5.25
C SER A 354 23.17 18.94 4.95
N LYS A 355 22.18 19.83 4.87
CA LYS A 355 20.81 19.48 4.43
C LYS A 355 20.78 18.90 3.01
N VAL A 356 21.71 19.32 2.16
CA VAL A 356 21.86 18.83 0.79
C VAL A 356 22.29 17.37 0.79
N GLU A 357 23.33 17.02 1.56
CA GLU A 357 23.78 15.64 1.71
C GLU A 357 22.65 14.76 2.27
N GLN A 358 21.97 15.21 3.33
CA GLN A 358 20.83 14.49 3.90
C GLN A 358 19.69 14.28 2.89
N GLY A 359 19.37 15.28 2.07
CA GLY A 359 18.35 15.19 1.03
C GLY A 359 18.71 14.17 -0.06
N LEU A 360 19.99 14.12 -0.46
CA LEU A 360 20.48 13.17 -1.46
C LEU A 360 20.58 11.74 -0.94
N LEU A 361 21.03 11.57 0.31
CA LEU A 361 20.99 10.29 1.02
C LEU A 361 19.56 9.76 1.11
N SER A 362 18.63 10.62 1.51
CA SER A 362 17.21 10.30 1.58
C SER A 362 16.64 9.91 0.21
N ALA A 363 17.02 10.61 -0.86
CA ALA A 363 16.63 10.27 -2.22
C ALA A 363 17.21 8.93 -2.68
N ALA A 364 18.46 8.63 -2.35
CA ALA A 364 19.09 7.35 -2.68
C ALA A 364 18.44 6.17 -1.95
N THR A 365 18.14 6.31 -0.66
CA THR A 365 17.41 5.31 0.12
C THR A 365 16.03 5.05 -0.49
N GLN A 366 15.28 6.11 -0.83
CA GLN A 366 13.98 5.97 -1.52
C GLN A 366 14.11 5.31 -2.89
N SER A 367 15.15 5.64 -3.67
CA SER A 367 15.40 4.99 -4.96
C SER A 367 15.66 3.49 -4.78
N ARG A 368 16.48 3.10 -3.79
CA ARG A 368 16.73 1.68 -3.47
C ARG A 368 15.45 0.97 -3.06
N LEU A 369 14.67 1.57 -2.16
CA LEU A 369 13.37 1.06 -1.72
C LEU A 369 12.42 0.78 -2.91
N ILE A 370 12.33 1.72 -3.85
CA ILE A 370 11.51 1.55 -5.05
C ILE A 370 12.03 0.40 -5.91
N VAL A 371 13.35 0.37 -6.17
CA VAL A 371 13.98 -0.67 -7.00
C VAL A 371 13.83 -2.05 -6.39
N SER A 372 14.05 -2.19 -5.08
CA SER A 372 13.89 -3.44 -4.32
C SER A 372 12.51 -4.05 -4.51
N ARG A 373 11.48 -3.21 -4.65
CA ARG A 373 10.08 -3.63 -4.77
C ARG A 373 9.64 -3.92 -6.20
N LEU A 374 10.52 -3.77 -7.19
CA LEU A 374 10.19 -4.11 -8.57
C LEU A 374 9.93 -5.62 -8.71
N PRO A 375 8.95 -6.04 -9.55
CA PRO A 375 8.49 -7.43 -9.55
C PRO A 375 9.57 -8.46 -9.90
N HIS A 376 10.51 -8.10 -10.78
CA HIS A 376 11.63 -8.97 -11.16
C HIS A 376 12.70 -9.04 -10.06
N ARG A 377 12.93 -7.93 -9.33
CA ARG A 377 13.84 -7.88 -8.17
C ARG A 377 13.30 -8.71 -7.02
N MET A 378 12.03 -8.52 -6.67
CA MET A 378 11.36 -9.32 -5.65
C MET A 378 11.45 -10.83 -5.97
N LYS A 379 11.24 -11.20 -7.24
CA LYS A 379 11.40 -12.59 -7.69
C LYS A 379 12.83 -13.12 -7.59
N ALA A 380 13.83 -12.27 -7.84
CA ALA A 380 15.23 -12.66 -7.78
C ALA A 380 15.74 -12.79 -6.34
N HIS A 381 15.32 -11.88 -5.45
CA HIS A 381 15.76 -11.85 -4.05
C HIS A 381 14.95 -12.79 -3.14
N PHE A 382 13.68 -13.06 -3.45
CA PHE A 382 12.78 -13.83 -2.59
C PHE A 382 12.23 -15.05 -3.33
N THR A 383 13.14 -15.93 -3.75
CA THR A 383 12.80 -17.14 -4.51
C THR A 383 12.18 -18.25 -3.66
N GLN A 384 12.45 -18.25 -2.35
CA GLN A 384 11.99 -19.20 -1.34
C GLN A 384 11.58 -18.44 -0.08
N ILE A 385 10.73 -19.07 0.73
CA ILE A 385 10.39 -18.55 2.07
C ILE A 385 11.49 -19.00 3.04
N PRO A 386 12.12 -18.09 3.81
CA PRO A 386 13.13 -18.45 4.79
C PRO A 386 12.49 -19.19 5.98
N ARG A 387 13.23 -20.13 6.57
CA ARG A 387 12.77 -20.88 7.75
C ARG A 387 12.72 -20.00 9.00
N ILE A 388 13.62 -19.02 9.09
CA ILE A 388 13.82 -18.18 10.27
C ILE A 388 13.76 -16.72 9.86
N VAL A 389 12.93 -15.94 10.55
CA VAL A 389 12.88 -14.49 10.44
C VAL A 389 13.51 -13.88 11.67
N VAL A 390 14.52 -13.05 11.50
CA VAL A 390 15.16 -12.26 12.56
C VAL A 390 14.73 -10.81 12.36
N ALA A 391 14.31 -10.13 13.43
CA ALA A 391 13.86 -8.75 13.36
C ALA A 391 14.05 -8.06 14.71
N ASP A 392 14.45 -6.78 14.70
CA ASP A 392 14.31 -5.98 15.92
C ASP A 392 12.84 -5.79 16.28
N GLU A 393 12.52 -5.74 17.56
CA GLU A 393 11.17 -5.37 18.01
C GLU A 393 10.74 -4.02 17.42
N SER A 394 11.65 -3.06 17.31
CA SER A 394 11.41 -1.73 16.74
C SER A 394 11.06 -1.75 15.25
N THR A 395 11.40 -2.82 14.52
CA THR A 395 11.10 -2.97 13.09
C THR A 395 9.69 -3.51 12.83
N LEU A 396 9.04 -4.07 13.86
CA LEU A 396 7.71 -4.64 13.79
C LEU A 396 6.63 -3.59 14.09
N ASN A 397 5.40 -3.88 13.65
CA ASN A 397 4.30 -2.93 13.70
C ASN A 397 3.19 -3.39 14.66
N TYR A 398 2.89 -2.52 15.63
CA TYR A 398 1.99 -2.77 16.75
C TYR A 398 0.81 -1.79 16.75
N GLU A 399 -0.33 -2.24 17.25
CA GLU A 399 -1.55 -1.45 17.46
C GLU A 399 -2.17 -1.89 18.80
N ASP A 400 -2.43 -0.91 19.67
CA ASP A 400 -2.98 -1.11 21.03
C ASP A 400 -2.23 -2.16 21.87
N GLY A 401 -0.89 -2.19 21.78
CA GLY A 401 -0.04 -3.12 22.53
C GLY A 401 -0.07 -4.57 22.01
N SER A 402 -0.59 -4.79 20.80
CA SER A 402 -0.59 -6.09 20.12
C SER A 402 0.04 -5.97 18.72
N VAL A 403 0.51 -7.07 18.15
CA VAL A 403 0.93 -7.08 16.74
C VAL A 403 -0.27 -6.76 15.83
N THR A 404 -0.06 -5.87 14.86
CA THR A 404 -1.13 -5.50 13.93
C THR A 404 -1.70 -6.71 13.20
N LYS A 405 -3.00 -6.67 12.87
CA LYS A 405 -3.65 -7.72 12.06
C LYS A 405 -2.91 -8.01 10.76
N ARG A 406 -2.37 -6.97 10.12
CA ARG A 406 -1.62 -7.11 8.88
C ARG A 406 -0.30 -7.87 9.07
N LEU A 407 0.42 -7.61 10.15
CA LEU A 407 1.65 -8.34 10.47
C LEU A 407 1.35 -9.80 10.79
N HIS A 408 0.31 -10.05 11.59
CA HIS A 408 -0.21 -11.40 11.86
C HIS A 408 -0.52 -12.15 10.55
N ASP A 409 -1.33 -11.57 9.67
CA ASP A 409 -1.72 -12.21 8.40
C ASP A 409 -0.53 -12.45 7.47
N ALA A 410 0.50 -11.60 7.54
CA ALA A 410 1.72 -11.76 6.77
C ALA A 410 2.55 -12.97 7.24
N PHE A 411 2.74 -13.12 8.56
CA PHE A 411 3.40 -14.28 9.17
C PHE A 411 2.62 -15.58 8.95
N ALA A 412 1.30 -15.55 9.08
CA ALA A 412 0.44 -16.68 8.76
C ALA A 412 0.55 -17.07 7.28
N GLY A 413 0.80 -16.10 6.39
CA GLY A 413 0.94 -16.34 4.95
C GLY A 413 2.24 -17.03 4.54
N VAL A 414 3.28 -16.96 5.37
CA VAL A 414 4.58 -17.60 5.14
C VAL A 414 4.79 -18.89 5.96
N TYR A 415 3.82 -19.25 6.80
CA TYR A 415 3.77 -20.51 7.52
C TYR A 415 3.15 -21.63 6.63
N PRO A 416 3.64 -22.89 6.68
CA PRO A 416 4.60 -23.47 7.64
C PRO A 416 6.09 -23.39 7.22
N GLU A 417 6.41 -22.76 6.10
CA GLU A 417 7.79 -22.68 5.61
C GLU A 417 8.67 -21.82 6.54
N SER A 418 8.17 -20.65 6.95
CA SER A 418 8.78 -19.83 8.00
C SER A 418 8.25 -20.28 9.35
N GLN A 419 9.13 -20.92 10.12
CA GLN A 419 8.82 -21.64 11.35
C GLN A 419 9.17 -20.85 12.61
N MET A 420 10.16 -19.96 12.53
CA MET A 420 10.71 -19.28 13.70
C MET A 420 10.78 -17.77 13.50
N LEU A 421 10.53 -17.05 14.60
CA LEU A 421 10.73 -15.61 14.73
C LEU A 421 11.73 -15.36 15.85
N VAL A 422 12.88 -14.79 15.53
CA VAL A 422 13.90 -14.33 16.48
C VAL A 422 13.74 -12.82 16.65
N LEU A 423 13.34 -12.38 17.84
CA LEU A 423 13.23 -10.96 18.17
C LEU A 423 14.50 -10.45 18.80
N MET A 424 15.03 -9.37 18.25
CA MET A 424 16.18 -8.66 18.80
C MET A 424 15.71 -7.45 19.59
N SER A 425 16.33 -7.24 20.75
CA SER A 425 16.12 -6.08 21.61
C SER A 425 17.47 -5.47 21.98
N PRO A 426 17.64 -4.14 21.88
CA PRO A 426 18.85 -3.47 22.34
C PRO A 426 19.16 -3.75 23.82
N GLN A 427 18.11 -3.83 24.63
CA GLN A 427 18.16 -4.16 26.05
C GLN A 427 17.23 -5.35 26.32
N ALA A 428 16.49 -5.35 27.42
CA ALA A 428 15.44 -6.32 27.69
C ALA A 428 14.24 -6.13 26.75
N ALA A 429 13.43 -7.17 26.58
CA ALA A 429 12.22 -7.15 25.76
C ALA A 429 11.30 -5.96 26.12
N ALA A 430 10.90 -5.17 25.12
CA ALA A 430 9.93 -4.09 25.32
C ALA A 430 8.49 -4.62 25.37
N TYR A 431 8.23 -5.78 24.75
CA TYR A 431 6.92 -6.41 24.69
C TYR A 431 6.95 -7.83 25.30
N PRO A 432 5.98 -8.20 26.15
CA PRO A 432 5.89 -9.56 26.67
C PRO A 432 5.52 -10.56 25.56
N ASP A 433 5.87 -11.84 25.74
CA ASP A 433 5.58 -12.92 24.78
C ASP A 433 4.09 -13.04 24.43
N SER A 434 3.19 -12.69 25.35
CA SER A 434 1.76 -12.65 25.10
C SER A 434 1.35 -11.72 23.95
N THR A 435 2.17 -10.71 23.64
CA THR A 435 1.99 -9.81 22.49
C THR A 435 2.04 -10.57 21.16
N PHE A 436 2.81 -11.66 21.12
CA PHE A 436 3.05 -12.49 19.94
C PHE A 436 2.28 -13.82 19.98
N ALA A 437 1.38 -14.02 20.95
CA ALA A 437 0.66 -15.28 21.13
C ALA A 437 -0.18 -15.73 19.91
N ASN A 438 -0.53 -14.79 19.02
CA ASN A 438 -1.27 -15.07 17.78
C ASN A 438 -0.36 -15.34 16.58
N ILE A 439 0.96 -15.20 16.70
CA ILE A 439 1.92 -15.53 15.64
C ILE A 439 2.20 -17.04 15.68
N GLN A 440 2.17 -17.69 14.52
CA GLN A 440 2.32 -19.16 14.41
C GLN A 440 3.77 -19.63 14.55
N GLN A 441 4.74 -18.74 14.35
CA GLN A 441 6.15 -19.04 14.47
C GLN A 441 6.56 -19.26 15.93
N GLU A 442 7.51 -20.17 16.13
CA GLU A 442 8.20 -20.36 17.40
C GLU A 442 9.05 -19.13 17.72
N LEU A 443 8.89 -18.58 18.92
CA LEU A 443 9.48 -17.31 19.33
C LEU A 443 10.78 -17.51 20.09
N TRP A 444 11.85 -16.90 19.59
CA TRP A 444 13.16 -16.79 20.24
C TRP A 444 13.50 -15.33 20.49
N ARG A 445 14.35 -15.06 21.48
CA ARG A 445 14.76 -13.70 21.82
C ARG A 445 16.26 -13.58 21.94
N ILE A 446 16.77 -12.47 21.44
CA ILE A 446 18.13 -11.99 21.65
C ILE A 446 18.02 -10.62 22.31
N GLU A 447 18.40 -10.54 23.56
CA GLU A 447 18.34 -9.32 24.37
C GLU A 447 19.75 -8.76 24.58
N HIS A 448 19.83 -7.50 24.99
CA HIS A 448 21.09 -6.86 25.39
C HIS A 448 22.16 -6.93 24.30
N GLN A 449 21.82 -6.59 23.05
CA GLN A 449 22.75 -6.59 21.90
C GLN A 449 23.43 -7.93 21.60
N GLY A 450 22.84 -9.05 22.03
CA GLY A 450 23.45 -10.39 21.96
C GLY A 450 23.98 -10.91 23.28
N GLY A 451 23.77 -10.17 24.38
CA GLY A 451 24.21 -10.57 25.72
C GLY A 451 23.39 -11.71 26.31
N VAL A 452 22.13 -11.89 25.89
CA VAL A 452 21.28 -12.97 26.40
C VAL A 452 20.44 -13.57 25.27
N VAL A 453 20.42 -14.90 25.18
CA VAL A 453 19.55 -15.66 24.28
C VAL A 453 18.51 -16.39 25.10
N LYS A 454 17.23 -16.22 24.76
CA LYS A 454 16.10 -16.85 25.47
C LYS A 454 15.20 -17.62 24.52
N HIS A 455 14.63 -18.70 25.04
CA HIS A 455 13.53 -19.44 24.44
C HIS A 455 12.38 -19.53 25.45
N GLY A 456 11.29 -18.78 25.19
CA GLY A 456 10.28 -18.51 26.22
C GLY A 456 10.91 -17.85 27.45
N SER A 457 10.67 -18.40 28.65
CA SER A 457 11.25 -17.92 29.90
C SER A 457 12.64 -18.49 30.22
N GLU A 458 13.17 -19.40 29.40
CA GLU A 458 14.45 -20.08 29.64
C GLU A 458 15.61 -19.29 29.03
N VAL A 459 16.66 -19.05 29.81
CA VAL A 459 17.94 -18.48 29.33
C VAL A 459 18.78 -19.61 28.76
N ILE A 460 19.02 -19.55 27.45
CA ILE A 460 19.76 -20.58 26.69
C ILE A 460 21.25 -20.27 26.64
N ALA A 461 21.61 -19.00 26.47
CA ALA A 461 22.99 -18.52 26.48
C ALA A 461 23.06 -17.11 27.08
N MET A 462 24.21 -16.79 27.68
CA MET A 462 24.47 -15.49 28.28
C MET A 462 25.94 -15.13 28.16
N HIS A 463 26.21 -13.85 27.91
CA HIS A 463 27.54 -13.25 27.74
C HIS A 463 27.66 -12.04 28.69
N PRO A 464 27.90 -12.27 30.00
CA PRO A 464 27.95 -11.21 30.98
C PRO A 464 29.23 -10.38 30.85
N LEU A 465 29.15 -9.10 31.25
CA LEU A 465 30.30 -8.24 31.44
C LEU A 465 31.16 -8.76 32.60
N SER A 466 32.48 -8.71 32.44
CA SER A 466 33.40 -9.06 33.52
C SER A 466 33.34 -8.03 34.66
N ASP A 467 33.50 -8.49 35.91
CA ASP A 467 33.59 -7.61 37.08
C ASP A 467 34.66 -6.51 36.92
N ALA A 468 35.76 -6.83 36.22
CA ALA A 468 36.83 -5.88 35.92
C ALA A 468 36.38 -4.77 34.98
N ALA A 469 35.59 -5.09 33.95
CA ALA A 469 35.05 -4.10 33.02
C ALA A 469 34.00 -3.20 33.72
N VAL A 470 33.12 -3.80 34.52
CA VAL A 470 32.13 -3.06 35.33
C VAL A 470 32.84 -2.10 36.27
N ALA A 471 33.82 -2.58 37.04
CA ALA A 471 34.58 -1.74 37.98
C ALA A 471 35.38 -0.63 37.29
N ALA A 472 35.92 -0.87 36.10
CA ALA A 472 36.64 0.15 35.32
C ALA A 472 35.72 1.32 34.89
N ILE A 473 34.48 1.01 34.53
CA ILE A 473 33.48 2.00 34.14
C ILE A 473 32.99 2.76 35.37
N GLU A 474 32.67 2.07 36.47
CA GLU A 474 32.19 2.68 37.71
C GLU A 474 33.23 3.54 38.43
N ALA A 475 34.52 3.32 38.17
CA ALA A 475 35.60 4.16 38.70
C ALA A 475 35.50 5.63 38.25
N HIS A 476 34.74 5.91 37.18
CA HIS A 476 34.56 7.25 36.63
C HIS A 476 33.21 7.82 37.08
N SER A 477 33.21 8.65 38.13
CA SER A 477 32.00 9.28 38.69
C SER A 477 31.22 10.15 37.70
N ASP A 478 31.85 10.57 36.61
CA ASP A 478 31.23 11.38 35.57
C ASP A 478 30.34 10.56 34.63
N ILE A 479 30.43 9.23 34.65
CA ILE A 479 29.63 8.33 33.81
C ILE A 479 28.58 7.62 34.69
N VAL A 480 27.31 7.92 34.44
CA VAL A 480 26.20 7.23 35.10
C VAL A 480 25.74 6.10 34.19
N VAL A 481 25.78 4.87 34.72
CA VAL A 481 25.36 3.66 34.02
C VAL A 481 24.12 3.07 34.70
N GLU A 482 23.11 2.76 33.91
CA GLU A 482 21.96 1.94 34.32
C GLU A 482 22.27 0.48 33.98
N TRP A 483 22.76 -0.29 34.96
CA TRP A 483 23.12 -1.70 34.77
C TRP A 483 21.88 -2.61 34.68
N ALA A 484 21.92 -3.54 33.74
CA ALA A 484 20.94 -4.60 33.58
C ALA A 484 21.52 -5.95 33.99
N TYR A 485 20.69 -6.76 34.64
CA TYR A 485 21.09 -8.04 35.23
C TYR A 485 20.21 -9.17 34.73
N GLU A 486 20.82 -10.34 34.51
CA GLU A 486 20.14 -11.60 34.26
C GLU A 486 20.81 -12.68 35.11
N GLY A 487 20.02 -13.49 35.84
CA GLY A 487 20.59 -14.50 36.73
C GLY A 487 21.52 -13.97 37.85
N GLY A 488 21.56 -12.65 38.09
CA GLY A 488 22.46 -12.00 39.05
C GLY A 488 23.79 -11.51 38.44
N GLU A 489 24.04 -11.76 37.16
CA GLU A 489 25.22 -11.26 36.43
C GLU A 489 24.88 -10.01 35.60
N VAL A 490 25.85 -9.11 35.42
CA VAL A 490 25.66 -7.88 34.63
C VAL A 490 25.74 -8.22 33.14
N VAL A 491 24.64 -8.09 32.42
CA VAL A 491 24.58 -8.44 30.97
C VAL A 491 24.73 -7.24 30.05
N SER A 492 24.39 -6.04 30.53
CA SER A 492 24.64 -4.79 29.81
C SER A 492 24.55 -3.59 30.75
N GLY A 493 24.98 -2.43 30.28
CA GLY A 493 24.73 -1.14 30.92
C GLY A 493 24.25 -0.10 29.92
N HIS A 494 23.37 0.80 30.33
CA HIS A 494 22.89 1.90 29.49
C HIS A 494 23.44 3.25 29.98
N ILE A 495 24.00 4.04 29.06
CA ILE A 495 24.63 5.33 29.34
C ILE A 495 23.95 6.40 28.48
N LYS A 496 23.31 7.38 29.13
CA LYS A 496 22.61 8.50 28.45
C LYS A 496 23.58 9.61 28.04
N ARG A 497 24.59 9.25 27.25
CA ARG A 497 25.60 10.16 26.66
C ARG A 497 26.02 9.67 25.28
N GLU A 498 26.60 10.57 24.50
CA GLU A 498 27.11 10.31 23.15
C GLU A 498 28.41 9.49 23.20
N LEU A 499 28.63 8.62 22.18
CA LEU A 499 29.80 7.72 22.12
C LEU A 499 31.13 8.44 22.34
N ARG A 500 31.26 9.61 21.72
CA ARG A 500 32.48 10.42 21.77
C ARG A 500 32.79 10.90 23.19
N GLU A 501 31.78 11.40 23.89
CA GLU A 501 31.94 11.90 25.27
C GLU A 501 32.36 10.77 26.22
N VAL A 502 31.78 9.59 26.02
CA VAL A 502 32.11 8.41 26.84
C VAL A 502 33.51 7.90 26.53
N LYS A 503 33.92 7.85 25.26
CA LYS A 503 35.28 7.46 24.86
C LYS A 503 36.35 8.46 25.34
N ASP A 504 36.05 9.75 25.35
CA ASP A 504 36.97 10.78 25.85
C ASP A 504 37.26 10.63 27.36
N VAL A 505 36.31 10.04 28.12
CA VAL A 505 36.46 9.79 29.57
C VAL A 505 37.02 8.41 29.87
N LEU A 506 36.43 7.36 29.29
CA LEU A 506 36.74 5.96 29.65
C LEU A 506 37.89 5.36 28.82
N GLY A 507 38.18 5.90 27.64
CA GLY A 507 39.07 5.25 26.68
C GLY A 507 38.54 3.88 26.23
N GLU A 508 39.45 2.94 25.99
CA GLU A 508 39.11 1.55 25.71
C GLU A 508 38.98 0.77 27.04
N VAL A 509 37.89 0.02 27.19
CA VAL A 509 37.63 -0.84 28.35
C VAL A 509 37.79 -2.30 27.90
N PRO A 510 38.85 -3.02 28.32
CA PRO A 510 39.05 -4.40 27.92
C PRO A 510 37.88 -5.31 28.32
N GLY A 511 37.38 -6.12 27.38
CA GLY A 511 36.26 -7.03 27.62
C GLY A 511 34.88 -6.36 27.52
N ALA A 512 34.81 -5.11 27.05
CA ALA A 512 33.56 -4.39 26.88
C ALA A 512 33.54 -3.56 25.58
N ARG A 513 32.39 -3.62 24.89
CA ARG A 513 32.12 -2.84 23.69
C ARG A 513 30.94 -1.90 23.91
N PHE A 514 30.99 -0.76 23.23
CA PHE A 514 29.96 0.27 23.27
C PHE A 514 29.20 0.30 21.93
N VAL A 515 27.88 0.13 22.00
CA VAL A 515 26.96 0.18 20.86
C VAL A 515 26.16 1.46 20.95
N ASP A 516 26.21 2.26 19.89
CA ASP A 516 25.46 3.50 19.79
C ASP A 516 24.01 3.22 19.40
N THR A 517 23.05 3.74 20.17
CA THR A 517 21.63 3.57 19.92
C THR A 517 20.90 4.90 20.05
N PRO A 518 19.71 5.06 19.42
CA PRO A 518 18.95 6.32 19.50
C PRO A 518 18.59 6.78 20.94
N THR A 519 18.62 5.86 21.92
CA THR A 519 18.29 6.16 23.33
C THR A 519 19.51 6.43 24.21
N GLY A 520 20.72 6.27 23.67
CA GLY A 520 21.98 6.34 24.40
C GLY A 520 22.93 5.20 24.02
N LEU A 521 24.04 5.10 24.72
CA LEU A 521 25.00 4.01 24.54
C LEU A 521 24.62 2.80 25.35
N ILE A 522 24.83 1.63 24.75
CA ILE A 522 24.74 0.35 25.44
C ILE A 522 26.13 -0.25 25.52
N VAL A 523 26.58 -0.55 26.74
CA VAL A 523 27.81 -1.31 26.99
C VAL A 523 27.49 -2.78 27.22
N VAL A 524 28.19 -3.66 26.52
CA VAL A 524 28.04 -5.13 26.62
C VAL A 524 29.41 -5.80 26.56
N ALA A 525 29.49 -7.09 26.90
CA ALA A 525 30.70 -7.87 26.74
C ALA A 525 31.17 -7.89 25.28
N ASP A 526 32.47 -8.03 25.03
CA ASP A 526 33.02 -8.10 23.67
C ASP A 526 32.43 -9.28 22.86
N GLU A 527 32.14 -10.37 23.55
CA GLU A 527 31.55 -11.60 22.99
C GLU A 527 30.04 -11.46 22.70
N ALA A 528 29.35 -10.52 23.36
CA ALA A 528 27.91 -10.33 23.24
C ALA A 528 27.58 -9.68 21.89
N CYS A 529 27.35 -10.48 20.84
CA CYS A 529 27.11 -10.02 19.47
C CYS A 529 25.80 -10.57 18.89
N ARG A 530 24.99 -9.72 18.23
CA ARG A 530 23.71 -10.09 17.60
C ARG A 530 23.85 -11.26 16.60
N TRP A 531 24.88 -11.26 15.76
CA TRP A 531 25.15 -12.37 14.84
C TRP A 531 25.51 -13.64 15.58
N VAL A 532 26.44 -13.58 16.55
CA VAL A 532 26.90 -14.76 17.31
C VAL A 532 25.74 -15.39 18.09
N ALA A 533 24.91 -14.57 18.73
CA ALA A 533 23.68 -15.01 19.39
C ALA A 533 22.70 -15.67 18.40
N THR A 534 22.55 -15.12 17.20
CA THR A 534 21.73 -15.73 16.14
C THR A 534 22.32 -17.07 15.71
N GLU A 535 23.63 -17.13 15.47
CA GLU A 535 24.35 -18.33 15.05
C GLU A 535 24.20 -19.48 16.06
N GLN A 536 24.27 -19.18 17.37
CA GLN A 536 23.96 -20.15 18.42
C GLN A 536 22.55 -20.73 18.31
N ILE A 537 21.53 -19.89 18.02
CA ILE A 537 20.17 -20.38 17.76
C ILE A 537 20.16 -21.30 16.54
N LEU A 538 20.84 -20.92 15.46
CA LEU A 538 20.93 -21.72 14.23
C LEU A 538 21.52 -23.11 14.48
N GLU A 539 22.60 -23.18 15.28
CA GLU A 539 23.23 -24.44 15.67
C GLU A 539 22.27 -25.33 16.45
N LEU A 540 21.54 -24.78 17.43
CA LEU A 540 20.58 -25.50 18.25
C LEU A 540 19.42 -26.08 17.43
N VAL A 541 18.94 -25.33 16.43
CA VAL A 541 17.77 -25.72 15.61
C VAL A 541 18.15 -26.42 14.29
N GLY A 542 19.44 -26.62 14.06
CA GLY A 542 19.99 -27.25 12.85
C GLY A 542 19.63 -26.48 11.58
N ALA A 543 19.73 -25.15 11.60
CA ALA A 543 19.49 -24.29 10.44
C ALA A 543 20.80 -23.72 9.88
N ALA A 544 20.83 -23.45 8.57
CA ALA A 544 21.94 -22.78 7.92
C ALA A 544 21.68 -21.26 7.79
N PRO A 545 22.72 -20.40 7.74
CA PRO A 545 22.55 -18.94 7.55
C PRO A 545 21.70 -18.52 6.34
N ARG A 546 21.71 -19.33 5.28
CA ARG A 546 20.88 -19.12 4.07
C ARG A 546 19.37 -19.32 4.28
N GLU A 547 18.97 -19.94 5.38
CA GLU A 547 17.56 -20.15 5.76
C GLU A 547 17.02 -18.99 6.61
N VAL A 548 17.86 -17.99 6.88
CA VAL A 548 17.56 -16.83 7.70
C VAL A 548 17.31 -15.62 6.80
N ILE A 549 16.37 -14.78 7.21
CA ILE A 549 16.27 -13.41 6.74
C ILE A 549 16.27 -12.46 7.92
N VAL A 550 17.00 -11.35 7.80
CA VAL A 550 17.08 -10.31 8.83
C VAL A 550 16.38 -9.06 8.34
N PHE A 551 15.40 -8.57 9.10
CA PHE A 551 14.84 -7.22 8.95
C PHE A 551 15.58 -6.28 9.89
N ALA A 552 16.45 -5.49 9.30
CA ALA A 552 17.45 -4.72 10.03
C ALA A 552 17.06 -3.23 10.08
N GLY A 553 17.06 -2.65 11.27
CA GLY A 553 16.57 -1.30 11.52
C GLY A 553 17.54 -0.42 12.32
N GLU A 554 18.54 -1.02 12.96
CA GLU A 554 19.34 -0.36 13.99
C GLU A 554 20.84 -0.40 13.68
N ALA A 555 21.59 0.47 14.34
CA ALA A 555 23.05 0.39 14.34
C ALA A 555 23.49 -0.87 15.10
N GLY A 556 24.48 -1.57 14.56
CA GLY A 556 24.92 -2.87 15.05
C GLY A 556 24.38 -4.05 14.24
N ASP A 557 23.40 -3.84 13.36
CA ASP A 557 22.91 -4.88 12.45
C ASP A 557 23.82 -5.13 11.24
N GLU A 558 24.86 -4.30 11.04
CA GLU A 558 25.83 -4.48 9.96
C GLU A 558 26.53 -5.85 10.06
N VAL A 559 26.63 -6.41 11.27
CA VAL A 559 27.16 -7.74 11.54
C VAL A 559 26.43 -8.87 10.80
N PHE A 560 25.21 -8.64 10.29
CA PHE A 560 24.46 -9.65 9.54
C PHE A 560 24.78 -9.68 8.04
N LEU A 561 25.35 -8.59 7.50
CA LEU A 561 25.50 -8.39 6.04
C LEU A 561 26.35 -9.46 5.36
N ASP A 562 27.39 -9.94 6.04
CA ASP A 562 28.33 -10.92 5.49
C ASP A 562 27.85 -12.38 5.62
N HIS A 563 26.77 -12.61 6.37
CA HIS A 563 26.39 -13.96 6.78
C HIS A 563 25.03 -14.41 6.23
N THR A 564 24.08 -13.50 6.07
CA THR A 564 22.70 -13.85 5.73
C THR A 564 22.02 -12.79 4.85
N GLN A 565 20.80 -13.07 4.44
CA GLN A 565 20.01 -12.13 3.66
C GLN A 565 19.48 -11.01 4.56
N VAL A 566 19.97 -9.79 4.33
CA VAL A 566 19.51 -8.59 5.04
C VAL A 566 18.53 -7.78 4.20
N VAL A 567 17.43 -7.39 4.84
CA VAL A 567 16.46 -6.41 4.35
C VAL A 567 16.49 -5.20 5.28
N ALA A 568 17.11 -4.12 4.84
CA ALA A 568 17.18 -2.89 5.63
C ALA A 568 15.85 -2.12 5.58
N LEU A 569 15.42 -1.54 6.69
CA LEU A 569 14.34 -0.56 6.71
C LEU A 569 14.81 0.77 6.11
N GLU A 570 13.89 1.55 5.54
CA GLU A 570 14.20 2.88 4.96
C GLU A 570 14.71 3.89 6.00
N THR A 571 14.55 3.59 7.28
CA THR A 571 15.00 4.36 8.44
C THR A 571 16.30 3.85 9.04
N ALA A 572 16.85 2.75 8.54
CA ALA A 572 18.10 2.16 9.03
C ALA A 572 19.31 3.08 8.75
N PRO A 573 20.44 2.88 9.48
CA PRO A 573 21.71 3.53 9.16
C PRO A 573 22.08 3.41 7.68
N ILE A 574 22.69 4.45 7.11
CA ILE A 574 22.89 4.50 5.66
C ILE A 574 23.86 3.42 5.19
N GLU A 575 24.86 3.09 5.99
CA GLU A 575 25.84 2.02 5.75
C GLU A 575 25.10 0.70 5.54
N LEU A 576 24.16 0.38 6.43
CA LEU A 576 23.30 -0.80 6.32
C LEU A 576 22.41 -0.76 5.08
N VAL A 577 21.76 0.39 4.80
CA VAL A 577 20.92 0.58 3.60
C VAL A 577 21.72 0.37 2.31
N LYS A 578 23.00 0.81 2.28
CA LYS A 578 23.89 0.71 1.12
C LYS A 578 24.30 -0.74 0.82
N GLU A 579 24.49 -1.55 1.83
CA GLU A 579 25.01 -2.91 1.66
C GLU A 579 23.92 -3.98 1.66
N ALA A 580 22.78 -3.72 2.31
CA ALA A 580 21.67 -4.66 2.37
C ALA A 580 21.18 -5.09 0.97
N GLY A 581 20.89 -6.39 0.83
CA GLY A 581 20.42 -6.98 -0.43
C GLY A 581 19.08 -6.42 -0.91
N SER A 582 18.25 -5.90 0.00
CA SER A 582 17.01 -5.20 -0.31
C SER A 582 16.68 -4.14 0.74
N VAL A 583 15.86 -3.16 0.38
CA VAL A 583 15.32 -2.12 1.28
C VAL A 583 13.80 -2.22 1.34
N THR A 584 13.23 -2.10 2.53
CA THR A 584 11.78 -2.06 2.79
C THR A 584 11.39 -0.80 3.58
N TYR A 585 10.09 -0.60 3.78
CA TYR A 585 9.59 0.55 4.52
C TYR A 585 9.88 0.49 6.01
N SER A 586 9.67 1.62 6.70
CA SER A 586 9.68 1.66 8.16
C SER A 586 8.63 0.74 8.78
N ALA A 587 8.78 0.48 10.08
CA ALA A 587 7.81 -0.24 10.89
C ALA A 587 6.40 0.36 10.74
N GLU A 588 6.25 1.69 10.89
CA GLU A 588 4.99 2.43 10.77
C GLU A 588 4.26 2.22 9.44
N ARG A 589 5.00 1.93 8.37
CA ARG A 589 4.48 1.69 7.02
C ARG A 589 4.37 0.19 6.69
N ALA A 590 4.49 -0.65 7.71
CA ALA A 590 4.42 -2.11 7.68
C ALA A 590 5.39 -2.72 6.66
N GLY A 591 6.67 -2.31 6.70
CA GLY A 591 7.71 -2.78 5.79
C GLY A 591 7.97 -4.28 5.87
N VAL A 592 8.04 -4.84 7.08
CA VAL A 592 8.23 -6.29 7.30
C VAL A 592 7.05 -7.08 6.70
N SER A 593 5.81 -6.69 7.04
CA SER A 593 4.60 -7.37 6.55
C SER A 593 4.54 -7.39 5.02
N GLU A 594 4.93 -6.30 4.37
CA GLU A 594 4.92 -6.24 2.90
C GLU A 594 5.86 -7.25 2.24
N VAL A 595 7.06 -7.43 2.78
CA VAL A 595 8.04 -8.36 2.24
C VAL A 595 7.56 -9.81 2.42
N LEU A 596 7.07 -10.14 3.61
CA LEU A 596 6.49 -11.47 3.91
C LEU A 596 5.27 -11.77 3.02
N GLU A 597 4.36 -10.82 2.85
CA GLU A 597 3.22 -10.96 1.93
C GLU A 597 3.67 -11.21 0.48
N ALA A 598 4.74 -10.55 0.05
CA ALA A 598 5.27 -10.74 -1.29
C ALA A 598 5.89 -12.13 -1.46
N MET A 599 6.63 -12.63 -0.47
CA MET A 599 7.16 -14.01 -0.43
C MET A 599 6.05 -15.04 -0.53
N ALA A 600 5.00 -14.89 0.28
CA ALA A 600 3.84 -15.78 0.28
C ALA A 600 3.15 -15.81 -1.10
N LYS A 601 2.97 -14.63 -1.74
CA LYS A 601 2.37 -14.52 -3.08
C LYS A 601 3.23 -15.13 -4.18
N LEU A 602 4.55 -15.04 -4.07
CA LEU A 602 5.49 -15.60 -5.06
C LEU A 602 5.53 -17.14 -4.99
N ASN A 603 5.46 -17.71 -3.79
CA ASN A 603 5.49 -19.17 -3.62
C ASN A 603 4.14 -19.84 -3.93
N LYS A 604 3.00 -19.19 -3.72
CA LYS A 604 1.68 -19.68 -4.17
C LYS A 604 1.52 -19.84 -5.70
N LYS A 605 2.47 -19.32 -6.49
CA LYS A 605 2.46 -19.39 -7.97
C LYS A 605 3.41 -20.46 -8.55
N LYS A 606 4.20 -21.12 -7.71
CA LYS A 606 4.93 -22.34 -8.06
C LYS A 606 4.03 -23.53 -7.76
#